data_AF-A0A1T5C402-F1
#
_entry.id   AF-A0A1T5C402-F1
#
_cell.length_a   1.000
_cell.length_b   1.000
_cell.length_c   1.000
_cell.angle_alpha   90.00
_cell.angle_beta   90.00
_cell.angle_gamma   90.00
#
_symmetry.space_group_name_H-M   'P 1'
#
loop_
_entity.id
_entity.type
_entity.pdbx_description
1 polymer ?
#
loop_
_entity_poly.entity_id
_entity_poly.type
_entity_poly.pdbx_seq_one_letter_code
_entity_poly.pdbx_strand_id
1 'polypeptide(L)' 'MVAAAFRRQGMAKALIDEAVAQAKHTGCEWLHVDFDPHLRPFYLDACGFTPTDAGLIALR' A
#
# COMPACT_ATOMS: atom_id res chain seq x y z
N MET A 1 6.64 -7.58 3.88
CA MET A 1 7.44 -8.36 2.91
C MET A 1 6.83 -9.75 2.75
N VAL A 2 6.49 -10.18 1.53
CA VAL A 2 5.99 -11.54 1.26
C VAL A 2 7.17 -12.44 0.87
N ALA A 3 7.31 -13.59 1.55
CA ALA A 3 8.39 -14.53 1.25
C ALA A 3 8.32 -14.97 -0.21
N ALA A 4 9.48 -15.18 -0.85
CA ALA A 4 9.57 -15.41 -2.29
C ALA A 4 8.64 -16.52 -2.79
N ALA A 5 8.55 -17.63 -2.02
CA ALA A 5 7.68 -18.77 -2.32
C ALA A 5 6.17 -18.43 -2.36
N PHE A 6 5.74 -17.36 -1.72
CA PHE A 6 4.33 -16.94 -1.64
C PHE A 6 4.01 -15.69 -2.47
N ARG A 7 4.96 -15.21 -3.28
CA ARG A 7 4.73 -14.07 -4.17
C ARG A 7 3.81 -14.48 -5.32
N ARG A 8 3.11 -13.49 -5.90
CA ARG A 8 2.16 -13.65 -7.02
C ARG A 8 0.93 -14.53 -6.73
N GLN A 9 0.69 -14.86 -5.46
CA GLN A 9 -0.50 -15.61 -5.01
C GLN A 9 -1.58 -14.71 -4.40
N GLY A 10 -1.55 -13.39 -4.68
CA GLY A 10 -2.55 -12.45 -4.16
C GLY A 10 -2.40 -12.04 -2.68
N MET A 11 -1.50 -12.69 -1.92
CA MET A 11 -1.35 -12.46 -0.47
C MET A 11 -1.14 -10.99 -0.08
N ALA A 12 -0.35 -10.24 -0.84
CA ALA A 12 -0.11 -8.83 -0.56
C ALA A 12 -1.38 -7.98 -0.70
N LYS A 13 -2.21 -8.27 -1.72
CA LYS A 13 -3.48 -7.57 -1.95
C LYS A 13 -4.48 -7.90 -0.85
N ALA A 14 -4.60 -9.18 -0.49
CA ALA A 14 -5.47 -9.61 0.59
C ALA A 14 -5.12 -8.94 1.93
N LEU A 15 -3.82 -8.77 2.22
CA LEU A 15 -3.36 -8.05 3.41
C LEU A 15 -3.76 -6.58 3.40
N ILE A 16 -3.65 -5.90 2.25
CA ILE A 16 -4.07 -4.51 2.10
C ILE A 16 -5.59 -4.38 2.25
N ASP A 17 -6.37 -5.29 1.68
CA ASP A 17 -7.84 -5.28 1.81
C ASP A 17 -8.28 -5.40 3.27
N GLU A 18 -7.64 -6.30 4.02
CA GLU A 18 -7.90 -6.46 5.45
C GLU A 18 -7.52 -5.19 6.23
N ALA A 19 -6.35 -4.60 5.94
CA ALA A 19 -5.91 -3.37 6.59
C ALA A 19 -6.90 -2.21 6.33
N VAL A 20 -7.40 -2.08 5.10
CA VAL A 20 -8.42 -1.08 4.73
C VAL A 20 -9.73 -1.34 5.46
N ALA A 21 -10.17 -2.61 5.53
CA ALA A 21 -11.41 -2.98 6.23
C ALA A 21 -11.33 -2.60 7.71
N GLN A 22 -10.23 -2.96 8.39
CA GLN A 22 -10.05 -2.65 9.82
C GLN A 22 -9.91 -1.15 10.07
N ALA A 23 -9.15 -0.41 9.25
CA ALA A 23 -9.03 1.04 9.39
C ALA A 23 -10.39 1.75 9.26
N LYS A 24 -11.26 1.29 8.36
CA LYS A 24 -12.63 1.80 8.24
C LYS A 24 -13.46 1.50 9.49
N HIS A 25 -13.36 0.29 10.04
CA HIS A 25 -14.09 -0.09 11.26
C HIS A 25 -13.68 0.74 12.49
N THR A 26 -12.44 1.23 12.54
CA THR A 26 -11.95 2.08 13.64
C THR A 26 -12.24 3.57 13.44
N GLY A 27 -12.92 3.96 12.36
CA GLY A 27 -13.19 5.37 12.05
C GLY A 27 -11.98 6.16 11.58
N CYS A 28 -10.93 5.47 11.08
CA CYS A 28 -9.81 6.16 10.45
C CYS A 28 -10.27 6.77 9.12
N GLU A 29 -9.92 8.03 8.91
CA GLU A 29 -10.26 8.74 7.67
C GLU A 29 -9.30 8.42 6.53
N TRP A 30 -8.02 8.17 6.85
CA TRP A 30 -6.97 7.99 5.85
C TRP A 30 -6.05 6.82 6.19
N LEU A 31 -5.71 6.03 5.16
CA LEU A 31 -4.61 5.08 5.18
C LEU A 31 -3.59 5.55 4.14
N HIS A 32 -2.38 5.87 4.58
CA HIS A 32 -1.30 6.32 3.71
C HIS A 32 -0.31 5.17 3.43
N VAL A 33 0.25 5.15 2.23
CA VAL A 33 1.28 4.18 1.84
C VAL A 33 2.46 4.89 1.17
N ASP A 34 3.66 4.53 1.61
CA ASP A 34 4.92 4.90 0.95
C ASP A 34 5.49 3.67 0.24
N PHE A 35 5.98 3.85 -0.98
CA PHE A 35 6.42 2.75 -1.83
C PHE A 35 7.34 3.22 -2.96
N ASP A 36 8.26 2.33 -3.35
CA ASP A 36 9.15 2.57 -4.49
C ASP A 36 8.38 2.69 -5.81
N PRO A 37 8.87 3.48 -6.80
CA PRO A 37 8.19 3.71 -8.07
C PRO A 37 7.74 2.45 -8.83
N HIS A 38 8.48 1.35 -8.74
CA HIS A 38 8.15 0.09 -9.42
C HIS A 38 6.92 -0.64 -8.83
N LEU A 39 6.43 -0.21 -7.66
CA LEU A 39 5.24 -0.75 -7.00
C LEU A 39 3.97 0.06 -7.31
N ARG A 40 4.07 1.13 -8.11
CA ARG A 40 2.90 1.93 -8.53
C ARG A 40 1.73 1.09 -9.05
N PRO A 41 1.92 0.12 -9.98
CA PRO A 41 0.77 -0.67 -10.47
C PRO A 41 0.10 -1.50 -9.38
N PHE A 42 0.85 -1.89 -8.34
CA PHE A 42 0.29 -2.64 -7.23
C PHE A 42 -0.53 -1.74 -6.30
N TYR A 43 0.01 -0.61 -5.85
CA TYR A 43 -0.68 0.24 -4.87
C TYR A 43 -1.78 1.11 -5.50
N LEU A 44 -1.51 1.73 -6.65
CA LEU A 44 -2.46 2.64 -7.28
C LEU A 44 -3.54 1.87 -8.04
N ASP A 45 -3.15 0.96 -8.93
CA ASP A 45 -4.12 0.29 -9.81
C ASP A 45 -4.79 -0.89 -9.10
N ALA A 46 -4.02 -1.80 -8.48
CA ALA A 46 -4.59 -3.00 -7.88
C ALA A 46 -5.22 -2.74 -6.51
N CYS A 47 -4.60 -1.92 -5.64
CA CYS A 47 -5.09 -1.64 -4.29
C CYS A 47 -6.03 -0.42 -4.19
N GLY A 48 -6.07 0.43 -5.21
CA GLY A 48 -6.99 1.57 -5.26
C GLY A 48 -6.57 2.78 -4.42
N PHE A 49 -5.29 2.91 -4.07
CA PHE A 49 -4.78 4.15 -3.45
C PHE A 49 -4.79 5.28 -4.49
N THR A 50 -5.12 6.49 -4.05
CA THR A 50 -4.96 7.71 -4.85
C THR A 50 -3.59 8.34 -4.57
N PRO A 51 -2.86 8.83 -5.59
CA PRO A 51 -1.59 9.49 -5.38
C PRO A 51 -1.75 10.79 -4.57
N THR A 52 -0.77 11.07 -3.72
CA THR A 52 -0.64 12.32 -2.97
C THR A 52 0.72 12.95 -3.24
N ASP A 53 0.79 14.27 -3.19
CA ASP A 53 2.07 14.98 -3.29
C ASP A 53 2.85 14.81 -1.98
N ALA A 54 4.09 14.34 -2.09
CA ALA A 54 5.02 14.22 -0.97
C ALA A 54 6.36 14.87 -1.32
N GLY A 55 7.02 15.46 -0.32
CA GLY A 55 8.34 16.07 -0.45
C GLY A 55 9.39 15.28 0.33
N LEU A 56 10.60 15.22 -0.21
CA LEU A 56 11.79 14.67 0.47
C LEU A 56 12.94 15.67 0.32
N ILE A 57 13.82 15.72 1.33
CA ILE A 57 15.11 16.42 1.25
C ILE A 57 16.23 15.45 1.57
N ALA A 58 17.34 15.56 0.86
CA ALA A 58 18.54 14.81 1.19
C ALA A 58 19.19 15.43 2.44
N LEU A 59 19.49 14.61 3.45
CA LEU A 59 20.17 15.03 4.68
C LEU A 59 21.66 14.68 4.69
N ARG A 60 22.14 14.02 3.63
CA ARG A 60 23.52 13.62 3.38
C ARG A 60 23.80 13.66 1.89
#